data_AF-C6HBP5-F1
#
_entry.id   AF-C6HBP5-F1
#
_cell.length_a   1.000
_cell.length_b   1.000
_cell.length_c   1.000
_cell.angle_alpha   90.00
_cell.angle_beta   90.00
_cell.angle_gamma   90.00
#
_symmetry.space_group_name_H-M   'P 1'
#
loop_
_entity.id
_entity.type
_entity.pdbx_description
1 polymer ?
#
loop_
_entity_poly.entity_id
_entity_poly.type
_entity_poly.pdbx_seq_one_letter_code
_entity_poly.pdbx_strand_id
1 'polypeptide(L)'
;MDELCGPGSTLLFVGAPVIDLGLRVVKLGNSNAMYEVGIFRRGEAMVKAVSGFTHVFVEKGTDMKFAARGGGGTAKRKLDWRIRDGLERLIVKEKVVSSKL
;
A
#
# COMPACT_ATOMS: atom_id res chain seq x y z
N MET A 1 -39.36 14.58 5.78
CA MET A 1 -40.33 14.09 4.78
C MET A 1 -39.55 13.24 3.80
N ASP A 2 -38.87 12.21 4.30
CA ASP A 2 -39.42 10.89 4.69
C ASP A 2 -39.78 10.11 3.45
N GLU A 3 -38.92 9.14 3.09
CA GLU A 3 -39.29 7.75 2.75
C GLU A 3 -38.20 7.10 1.88
N LEU A 4 -37.14 6.58 2.52
CA LEU A 4 -36.22 5.63 1.87
C LEU A 4 -35.86 4.43 2.77
N CYS A 5 -36.65 4.18 3.82
CA CYS A 5 -36.49 3.00 4.68
C CYS A 5 -37.59 1.98 4.37
N GLY A 6 -37.53 1.36 3.19
CA GLY A 6 -38.25 0.13 2.90
C GLY A 6 -37.47 -1.09 3.39
N PRO A 7 -38.11 -2.13 3.94
CA PRO A 7 -37.44 -3.34 4.42
C PRO A 7 -36.99 -4.19 3.23
N GLY A 8 -35.78 -3.92 2.75
CA GLY A 8 -35.20 -4.63 1.61
C GLY A 8 -33.91 -3.96 1.15
N SER A 9 -33.05 -3.58 2.10
CA SER A 9 -31.79 -2.86 1.87
C SER A 9 -30.81 -3.69 1.03
N THR A 10 -31.12 -3.78 -0.26
CA THR A 10 -30.11 -3.88 -1.30
C THR A 10 -29.13 -2.75 -1.00
N LEU A 11 -27.87 -3.12 -0.73
CA LEU A 11 -26.77 -2.20 -0.52
C LEU A 11 -26.57 -1.38 -1.81
N LEU A 12 -27.46 -0.44 -2.07
CA LEU A 12 -27.27 0.58 -3.08
C LEU A 12 -26.19 1.48 -2.48
N PHE A 13 -24.97 1.35 -2.98
CA PHE A 13 -23.90 2.33 -2.76
C PHE A 13 -24.30 3.65 -3.43
N VAL A 14 -25.35 4.30 -2.93
CA VAL A 14 -25.77 5.62 -3.36
C VAL A 14 -24.74 6.60 -2.80
N GLY A 15 -23.86 7.09 -3.68
CA GLY A 15 -22.99 8.23 -3.39
C GLY A 15 -21.69 7.90 -2.67
N ALA A 16 -20.87 6.99 -3.21
CA ALA A 16 -19.48 6.86 -2.75
C ALA A 16 -18.78 8.24 -2.84
N PRO A 17 -18.33 8.82 -1.71
CA PRO A 17 -17.71 10.13 -1.72
C PRO A 17 -16.40 10.08 -2.49
N VAL A 18 -16.07 11.16 -3.20
CA VAL A 18 -14.77 11.27 -3.85
C VAL A 18 -13.70 11.43 -2.77
N ILE A 19 -12.70 10.56 -2.81
CA ILE A 19 -11.55 10.55 -1.90
C ILE A 19 -10.27 10.81 -2.69
N ASP A 20 -9.32 11.48 -2.06
CA ASP A 20 -7.95 11.61 -2.55
C ASP A 20 -7.06 10.60 -1.82
N LEU A 21 -6.09 10.03 -2.52
CA LEU A 21 -5.16 9.05 -1.97
C LEU A 21 -3.73 9.57 -2.10
N GLY A 22 -2.99 9.56 -1.00
CA GLY A 22 -1.55 9.78 -0.98
C GLY A 22 -0.84 8.46 -0.72
N LEU A 23 0.16 8.10 -1.52
CA LEU A 23 0.95 6.88 -1.33
C LEU A 23 2.43 7.22 -1.17
N ARG A 24 3.10 6.56 -0.23
CA ARG A 24 4.56 6.62 -0.07
C ARG A 24 5.16 5.25 0.15
N VAL A 25 6.45 5.10 -0.17
CA VAL A 25 7.24 3.92 0.18
C VAL A 25 7.91 4.19 1.53
N VAL A 26 7.59 3.37 2.53
CA VAL A 26 8.18 3.42 3.87
C VAL A 26 9.51 2.67 3.88
N LYS A 27 9.57 1.52 3.22
CA LYS A 27 10.75 0.67 3.15
C LYS A 27 10.82 -0.09 1.84
N LEU A 28 12.00 -0.06 1.21
CA LEU A 28 12.27 -0.82 -0.01
C LEU A 28 13.33 -1.90 0.27
N GLY A 29 12.98 -3.16 0.00
CA GLY A 29 13.86 -4.32 0.18
C GLY A 29 14.45 -4.84 -1.12
N ASN A 30 14.95 -6.09 -1.07
CA ASN A 30 15.47 -6.76 -2.27
C ASN A 30 14.39 -7.29 -3.19
N SER A 31 13.26 -7.72 -2.64
CA SER A 31 12.13 -8.29 -3.40
C SER A 31 10.78 -7.91 -2.76
N ASN A 32 10.75 -6.81 -1.99
CA ASN A 32 9.52 -6.29 -1.41
C ASN A 32 9.55 -4.76 -1.29
N ALA A 33 8.38 -4.16 -1.18
CA ALA A 33 8.18 -2.76 -0.86
C ALA A 33 7.03 -2.63 0.14
N MET A 34 7.27 -1.89 1.21
CA MET A 34 6.26 -1.54 2.20
C MET A 34 5.76 -0.13 1.90
N TYR A 35 4.45 -0.04 1.68
CA TYR A 35 3.77 1.20 1.36
C TYR A 35 2.91 1.66 2.52
N GLU A 36 2.72 2.96 2.56
CA GLU A 36 1.68 3.59 3.37
C GLU A 36 0.80 4.43 2.46
N VAL A 37 -0.51 4.31 2.66
CA VAL A 37 -1.54 5.01 1.91
C VAL A 37 -2.35 5.86 2.88
N GLY A 38 -2.31 7.16 2.70
CA GLY A 38 -3.19 8.11 3.37
C GLY A 38 -4.46 8.31 2.54
N ILE A 39 -5.61 8.23 3.21
CA ILE A 39 -6.94 8.45 2.64
C ILE A 39 -7.42 9.83 3.11
N PHE A 40 -7.79 10.68 2.17
CA PHE A 40 -8.24 12.04 2.41
C PHE A 40 -9.63 12.23 1.80
N ARG A 41 -10.50 12.97 2.49
CA ARG A 41 -11.74 13.43 1.86
C ARG A 41 -11.39 14.55 0.88
N ARG A 42 -11.97 14.54 -0.32
CA ARG A 42 -11.62 15.52 -1.36
C ARG A 42 -11.78 16.95 -0.85
N GLY A 43 -10.72 17.74 -0.97
CA GLY A 43 -10.67 19.13 -0.50
C GLY A 43 -10.32 19.32 0.98
N GLU A 44 -10.11 18.23 1.74
CA GLU A 44 -9.63 18.29 3.12
C GLU A 44 -8.15 17.91 3.20
N ALA A 45 -7.34 18.72 3.88
CA ALA A 45 -5.93 18.42 4.10
C ALA A 45 -5.68 17.35 5.19
N MET A 46 -6.70 17.05 6.01
CA MET A 46 -6.55 16.13 7.14
C MET A 46 -6.82 14.68 6.72
N VAL A 47 -5.86 13.81 7.03
CA VAL A 47 -5.97 12.37 6.78
C VAL A 47 -7.13 11.78 7.60
N LYS A 48 -7.97 10.97 6.95
CA LYS A 48 -9.12 10.29 7.58
C LYS A 48 -8.79 8.86 7.97
N ALA A 49 -7.92 8.21 7.21
CA ALA A 49 -7.41 6.89 7.50
C ALA A 49 -6.02 6.72 6.90
N VAL A 50 -5.20 5.92 7.55
CA VAL A 50 -3.89 5.50 7.04
C VAL A 50 -3.89 3.98 6.99
N SER A 51 -3.46 3.42 5.87
CA SER A 51 -3.32 1.98 5.68
C SER A 51 -1.91 1.64 5.23
N GLY A 52 -1.36 0.54 5.74
CA GLY A 52 -0.07 0.00 5.31
C GLY A 52 -0.28 -1.30 4.55
N PHE A 53 0.47 -1.51 3.46
CA PHE A 53 0.51 -2.79 2.77
C PHE A 53 1.92 -3.13 2.29
N THR A 54 2.23 -4.42 2.18
CA THR A 54 3.52 -4.89 1.66
C THR A 54 3.31 -5.63 0.34
N HIS A 55 4.00 -5.18 -0.70
CA HIS A 55 4.06 -5.89 -1.98
C HIS A 55 5.33 -6.74 -2.01
N VAL A 56 5.17 -8.03 -2.30
CA VAL A 56 6.28 -8.96 -2.54
C VAL A 56 6.37 -9.24 -4.03
N PHE A 57 7.54 -8.98 -4.62
CA PHE A 57 7.81 -9.21 -6.03
C PHE A 57 8.30 -10.64 -6.24
N VAL A 58 7.70 -11.30 -7.23
CA VAL A 58 7.89 -12.73 -7.53
C VAL A 58 8.12 -12.94 -9.03
N GLU A 59 8.89 -13.97 -9.39
CA GLU A 59 9.04 -14.38 -10.79
C GLU A 59 7.91 -15.33 -11.20
N LYS A 60 7.44 -15.18 -12.44
CA LYS A 60 6.40 -16.06 -13.01
C LYS A 60 7.05 -17.41 -13.34
N GLY A 61 6.54 -18.50 -12.74
CA GLY A 61 7.02 -19.87 -13.00
C GLY A 61 7.81 -20.50 -11.85
N THR A 62 8.10 -19.75 -10.79
CA THR A 62 8.62 -20.30 -9.54
C THR A 62 7.42 -20.59 -8.63
N ASP A 63 7.18 -21.87 -8.30
CA ASP A 63 6.29 -22.20 -7.19
C ASP A 63 6.75 -21.39 -5.98
N MET A 64 5.87 -20.52 -5.46
CA MET A 64 6.18 -19.64 -4.34
C MET A 64 6.29 -20.46 -3.06
N LYS A 65 7.38 -21.22 -2.93
CA LYS A 65 7.87 -21.61 -1.63
C LYS A 65 8.40 -20.33 -1.00
N PHE A 66 7.57 -19.67 -0.19
CA PHE A 66 8.06 -18.79 0.86
C PHE A 66 9.15 -19.59 1.55
N ALA A 67 10.40 -19.18 1.38
CA ALA A 67 11.56 -20.01 1.69
C ALA A 67 11.57 -20.39 3.18
N ALA A 68 10.86 -21.46 3.53
CA ALA A 68 11.20 -22.33 4.63
C ALA A 68 12.64 -22.74 4.35
N ARG A 69 13.52 -22.39 5.29
CA ARG A 69 14.96 -22.48 5.18
C ARG A 69 15.37 -23.85 4.60
N GLY A 70 16.11 -23.83 3.50
CA GLY A 70 16.87 -24.98 3.00
C GLY A 70 16.40 -25.53 1.66
N GLY A 71 17.25 -25.41 0.63
CA GLY A 71 17.15 -26.21 -0.58
C GLY A 71 17.45 -25.48 -1.89
N GLY A 72 18.72 -25.49 -2.30
CA GLY A 72 19.15 -25.64 -3.70
C GLY A 72 18.70 -24.61 -4.75
N GLY A 73 19.54 -23.58 -4.94
CA GLY A 73 19.95 -23.11 -6.28
C GLY A 73 18.89 -22.64 -7.28
N THR A 74 18.41 -21.41 -7.15
CA THR A 74 18.25 -20.48 -8.29
C THR A 74 18.31 -19.06 -7.74
N ALA A 75 19.02 -18.17 -8.42
CA ALA A 75 19.48 -16.88 -7.90
C ALA A 75 18.43 -16.10 -7.10
N LYS A 76 18.82 -15.53 -5.94
CA LYS A 76 18.10 -14.45 -5.25
C LYS A 76 17.98 -13.26 -6.21
N ARG A 77 17.01 -13.29 -7.12
CA ARG A 77 16.85 -12.25 -8.13
C ARG A 77 16.18 -11.06 -7.47
N LYS A 78 16.95 -9.99 -7.43
CA LYS A 78 16.55 -8.69 -6.90
C LYS A 78 15.45 -8.12 -7.78
N LEU A 79 14.66 -7.23 -7.19
CA LEU A 79 13.72 -6.37 -7.88
C LEU A 79 14.37 -5.79 -9.14
N ASP A 80 13.63 -5.81 -10.25
CA ASP A 80 14.07 -5.18 -11.50
C ASP A 80 14.51 -3.74 -11.21
N TRP A 81 15.68 -3.37 -11.72
CA TRP A 81 16.33 -2.11 -11.37
C TRP A 81 15.47 -0.89 -11.74
N ARG A 82 14.63 -0.96 -12.78
CA ARG A 82 13.73 0.13 -13.17
C ARG A 82 12.61 0.31 -12.15
N ILE A 83 12.09 -0.80 -11.63
CA ILE A 83 11.06 -0.78 -10.59
C ILE A 83 11.66 -0.25 -9.30
N ARG A 84 12.87 -0.69 -8.95
CA ARG A 84 13.58 -0.16 -7.80
C ARG A 84 13.79 1.36 -7.92
N ASP A 85 14.36 1.83 -9.03
CA ASP A 85 14.59 3.27 -9.26
C ASP A 85 13.30 4.09 -9.13
N GLY A 86 12.19 3.60 -9.70
CA GLY A 86 10.89 4.24 -9.57
C GLY A 86 10.39 4.31 -8.12
N LEU A 87 10.51 3.21 -7.38
CA LEU A 87 10.07 3.15 -5.97
C LEU A 87 10.97 3.98 -5.05
N GLU A 88 12.26 4.09 -5.35
CA GLU A 88 13.20 4.93 -4.60
C GLU A 88 12.80 6.41 -4.62
N ARG A 89 12.19 6.88 -5.71
CA ARG A 89 11.66 8.25 -5.82
C ARG A 89 10.46 8.50 -4.90
N LEU A 90 9.76 7.45 -4.48
CA LEU A 90 8.61 7.53 -3.58
C LEU A 90 9.00 7.29 -2.11
N ILE A 91 10.28 7.06 -1.83
CA ILE A 91 10.78 6.91 -0.46
C ILE A 91 10.79 8.29 0.20
N VAL A 92 9.95 8.45 1.20
CA VAL A 92 9.99 9.64 2.06
C VAL A 92 11.07 9.42 3.09
N LYS A 93 12.14 10.24 3.04
CA LYS A 93 13.10 10.34 4.13
C LYS A 93 12.42 11.10 5.27
N GLU A 94 11.85 10.39 6.24
CA GLU A 94 11.36 11.05 7.45
C GLU A 94 12.52 11.81 8.12
N LYS A 95 12.37 13.12 8.28
CA LYS A 95 13.03 13.78 9.40
C LYS A 95 12.21 13.39 10.62
N VAL A 96 12.81 12.59 11.51
CA VAL A 96 12.25 12.31 12.83
C VAL A 96 12.01 13.66 13.50
N VAL A 97 10.76 14.12 13.56
CA VAL A 97 10.38 15.22 14.44
C VAL A 97 10.35 14.61 15.83
N SER A 98 11.48 14.72 16.51
CA SER A 98 11.62 14.36 17.91
C SER A 98 10.74 15.31 18.72
N SER A 99 9.48 14.94 18.92
CA SER A 99 8.67 15.50 19.99
C SER A 99 9.27 14.99 21.30
N LYS A 100 10.16 15.79 21.88
CA LYS A 100 10.41 15.75 23.33
C LYS A 100 9.11 16.12 24.02
N LEU A 101 8.52 15.16 24.71
CA LEU A 101 7.65 15.38 25.86
C LEU A 101 8.53 15.54 27.09
#